data_AF-A0A1J3G0B9-F1
#
_entry.id   AF-A0A1J3G0B9-F1
#
_cell.length_a   1.000
_cell.length_b   1.000
_cell.length_c   1.000
_cell.angle_alpha   90.00
_cell.angle_beta   90.00
_cell.angle_gamma   90.00
#
_symmetry.space_group_name_H-M   'P 1'
#
loop_
_entity.id
_entity.type
_entity.pdbx_description
1 polymer ?
#
loop_
_entity_poly.entity_id
_entity_poly.type
_entity_poly.pdbx_seq_one_letter_code
_entity_poly.pdbx_strand_id
1 'polypeptide(L)'
;LVDAWIWTIDAKRGLFASDVRYYGPAAKLRPQLSPGEPEDPPDSDPVDQIVAHKLWLGFLIDRFEVVRHNSMEQLLLFGRLLQRSTNLDWCFTHHPAAAGTFFTLMLLGMKFCSCQRQGNTHKLIRGLQLLEDRIYRTSLGWFSRQPEWYDVKIPNFGQSEAQSVSIFAQFLSNERSDFRESGSKGRAHENGNLTDEIDQYHPVWGEMEKYSVGKEKRKQLLLILCQHESDRLDVWAQPISPKDRDSPYSRLKVSSSKWTEHAKTAFSVDPRIAISLASRFPTNIAVKSEVTQLVQAHLVDLRTIVEALPYFVTPKTVEENSARLQQLLHWDACSITQALVLLTPAYKGHPRVMAYVLR
;
A
#
# COMPACT_ATOMS: atom_id res chain seq x y z
N LEU A 1 -2.06 -24.39 14.45
CA LEU A 1 -2.66 -23.33 13.59
C LEU A 1 -1.62 -22.30 13.16
N VAL A 2 -0.88 -21.67 14.08
CA VAL A 2 0.15 -20.68 13.71
C VAL A 2 1.21 -21.24 12.76
N ASP A 3 1.73 -22.44 13.01
CA ASP A 3 2.72 -23.04 12.09
C ASP A 3 2.11 -23.36 10.71
N ALA A 4 0.82 -23.71 10.65
CA ALA A 4 0.13 -23.92 9.39
C ALA A 4 -0.07 -22.61 8.61
N TRP A 5 -0.32 -21.49 9.30
CA TRP A 5 -0.36 -20.17 8.68
C TRP A 5 1.02 -19.74 8.19
N ILE A 6 2.07 -19.98 8.97
CA ILE A 6 3.44 -19.70 8.53
C ILE A 6 3.81 -20.56 7.32
N TRP A 7 3.37 -21.81 7.28
CA TRP A 7 3.55 -22.66 6.10
C TRP A 7 2.86 -22.09 4.85
N THR A 8 1.66 -21.49 4.96
CA THR A 8 1.04 -20.85 3.78
C THR A 8 1.80 -19.62 3.29
N ILE A 9 2.48 -18.90 4.19
CA ILE A 9 3.41 -17.82 3.83
C ILE A 9 4.61 -18.40 3.07
N ASP A 10 5.30 -19.37 3.68
CA ASP A 10 6.53 -19.95 3.12
C ASP A 10 6.27 -20.67 1.79
N ALA A 11 5.10 -21.29 1.64
CA ALA A 11 4.65 -21.96 0.42
C ALA A 11 3.98 -21.01 -0.61
N LYS A 12 3.94 -19.70 -0.33
CA LYS A 12 3.32 -18.65 -1.17
C LYS A 12 1.90 -18.99 -1.63
N ARG A 13 1.00 -19.32 -0.69
CA ARG A 13 -0.38 -19.75 -0.99
C ARG A 13 -1.41 -18.67 -0.65
N GLY A 14 -2.51 -18.65 -1.41
CA GLY A 14 -3.65 -17.75 -1.19
C GLY A 14 -3.25 -16.29 -1.02
N LEU A 15 -3.48 -15.74 0.17
CA LEU A 15 -3.15 -14.35 0.49
C LEU A 15 -1.66 -14.01 0.27
N PHE A 16 -0.78 -15.01 0.37
CA PHE A 16 0.68 -14.88 0.21
C PHE A 16 1.19 -15.34 -1.17
N ALA A 17 0.31 -15.54 -2.14
CA ALA A 17 0.68 -15.94 -3.49
C ALA A 17 1.19 -14.73 -4.30
N SER A 18 2.48 -14.46 -4.19
CA SER A 18 3.15 -13.28 -4.78
C SER A 18 3.53 -13.43 -6.26
N ASP A 19 3.44 -14.63 -6.85
CA ASP A 19 3.79 -14.82 -8.26
C ASP A 19 2.72 -14.25 -9.20
N VAL A 20 3.12 -13.75 -10.38
CA VAL A 20 2.24 -12.94 -11.23
C VAL A 20 1.02 -13.72 -11.74
N ARG A 21 1.14 -15.01 -12.04
CA ARG A 21 0.00 -15.90 -12.37
C ARG A 21 -1.18 -15.83 -11.39
N TYR A 22 -0.95 -15.44 -10.14
CA TYR A 22 -2.00 -15.33 -9.12
C TYR A 22 -2.71 -13.98 -9.08
N TYR A 23 -2.33 -13.00 -9.91
CA TYR A 23 -2.89 -11.64 -9.87
C TYR A 23 -4.25 -11.51 -10.59
N GLY A 24 -4.77 -12.60 -11.16
CA GLY A 24 -6.09 -12.61 -11.77
C GLY A 24 -6.10 -11.93 -13.15
N PRO A 25 -6.97 -10.94 -13.42
CA PRO A 25 -7.08 -10.32 -14.74
C PRO A 25 -5.77 -9.74 -15.28
N ALA A 26 -4.96 -9.10 -14.42
CA ALA A 26 -3.69 -8.51 -14.84
C ALA A 26 -2.68 -9.53 -15.38
N ALA A 27 -2.68 -10.76 -14.87
CA ALA A 27 -1.81 -11.83 -15.34
C ALA A 27 -2.19 -12.32 -16.75
N LYS A 28 -3.50 -12.38 -17.01
CA LYS A 28 -4.07 -12.84 -18.30
C LYS A 28 -3.96 -11.81 -19.41
N LEU A 29 -3.91 -10.52 -19.05
CA LEU A 29 -3.94 -9.40 -20.00
C LEU A 29 -2.54 -8.84 -20.28
N ARG A 30 -1.50 -9.67 -20.14
CA ARG A 30 -0.14 -9.38 -20.57
C ARG A 30 0.06 -9.77 -22.03
N PRO A 31 0.73 -8.97 -22.89
CA PRO A 31 1.35 -7.67 -22.62
C PRO A 31 0.40 -6.44 -22.74
N GLN A 32 -0.92 -6.65 -22.91
CA GLN A 32 -1.84 -5.56 -23.26
C GLN A 32 -1.93 -4.48 -22.17
N LEU A 33 -2.06 -4.87 -20.91
CA LEU A 33 -2.21 -3.96 -19.77
C LEU A 33 -0.94 -3.81 -18.94
N SER A 34 -0.09 -4.83 -18.89
CA SER A 34 1.22 -4.76 -18.23
C SER A 34 2.29 -5.43 -19.09
N PRO A 35 3.58 -5.04 -18.98
CA PRO A 35 4.65 -5.65 -19.77
C PRO A 35 4.84 -7.12 -19.42
N GLY A 36 5.32 -7.93 -20.37
CA GLY A 36 5.64 -9.34 -20.19
C GLY A 36 4.74 -10.30 -20.97
N GLU A 37 4.99 -11.59 -20.83
CA GLU A 37 4.20 -12.64 -21.48
C GLU A 37 2.97 -13.02 -20.65
N PRO A 38 1.87 -13.45 -21.29
CA PRO A 38 0.75 -14.05 -20.57
C PRO A 38 1.23 -15.28 -19.79
N GLU A 39 0.87 -15.35 -18.51
CA GLU A 39 1.17 -16.53 -17.69
C GLU A 39 -0.01 -17.51 -17.69
N ASP A 40 0.30 -18.80 -17.67
CA ASP A 40 -0.70 -19.85 -17.53
C ASP A 40 -1.47 -19.70 -16.20
N PRO A 41 -2.78 -19.99 -16.21
CA PRO A 41 -3.57 -19.94 -14.99
C PRO A 41 -3.03 -20.96 -13.97
N PRO A 42 -3.07 -20.64 -12.67
CA PRO A 42 -2.62 -21.56 -11.64
C PRO A 42 -3.54 -22.80 -11.54
N ASP A 43 -2.99 -23.91 -11.07
CA ASP A 43 -3.70 -25.21 -10.95
C ASP A 43 -4.96 -25.16 -10.07
N SER A 44 -5.06 -24.17 -9.17
CA SER A 44 -6.17 -23.98 -8.25
C SER A 44 -6.63 -22.53 -8.28
N ASP A 45 -7.92 -22.30 -8.13
CA ASP A 45 -8.49 -20.95 -8.11
C ASP A 45 -7.80 -20.11 -7.01
N PRO A 46 -7.14 -19.00 -7.37
CA PRO A 46 -6.55 -18.09 -6.39
C PRO A 46 -7.59 -17.58 -5.38
N VAL A 47 -8.83 -17.37 -5.82
CA VAL A 47 -9.90 -16.81 -4.99
C VAL A 47 -10.30 -17.77 -3.88
N ASP A 48 -10.41 -19.07 -4.15
CA ASP A 48 -10.71 -20.08 -3.14
C ASP A 48 -9.64 -20.10 -2.03
N GLN A 49 -8.37 -19.97 -2.42
CA GLN A 49 -7.26 -19.91 -1.46
C GLN A 49 -7.28 -18.60 -0.64
N ILE A 50 -7.69 -17.48 -1.23
CA ILE A 50 -7.88 -16.21 -0.52
C ILE A 50 -9.05 -16.34 0.47
N VAL A 51 -10.17 -16.93 0.06
CA VAL A 51 -11.35 -17.17 0.91
C VAL A 51 -11.00 -18.08 2.10
N ALA A 52 -10.15 -19.09 1.90
CA ALA A 52 -9.65 -19.91 3.00
C ALA A 52 -8.90 -19.06 4.06
N HIS A 53 -8.05 -18.12 3.63
CA HIS A 53 -7.37 -17.20 4.54
C HIS A 53 -8.36 -16.24 5.23
N LYS A 54 -9.40 -15.78 4.53
CA LYS A 54 -10.47 -14.97 5.09
C LYS A 54 -11.19 -15.67 6.24
N LEU A 55 -11.52 -16.96 6.08
CA LEU A 55 -12.14 -17.77 7.12
C LEU A 55 -11.20 -17.96 8.32
N TRP A 56 -9.91 -18.25 8.06
CA TRP A 56 -8.90 -18.36 9.13
C TRP A 56 -8.74 -17.06 9.90
N LEU A 57 -8.76 -15.91 9.21
CA LEU A 57 -8.68 -14.60 9.84
C LEU A 57 -9.90 -14.29 10.72
N GLY A 58 -11.10 -14.65 10.28
CA GLY A 58 -12.31 -14.57 11.11
C GLY A 58 -12.12 -15.34 12.42
N PHE A 59 -11.70 -16.60 12.34
CA PHE A 59 -11.39 -17.40 13.52
C PHE A 59 -10.28 -16.76 14.39
N LEU A 60 -9.19 -16.29 13.79
CA LEU A 60 -8.07 -15.68 14.52
C LEU A 60 -8.48 -14.40 15.25
N ILE A 61 -9.35 -13.58 14.67
CA ILE A 61 -9.89 -12.39 15.33
C ILE A 61 -10.76 -12.78 16.52
N ASP A 62 -11.68 -13.73 16.36
CA ASP A 62 -12.54 -14.20 17.44
C ASP A 62 -11.71 -14.78 18.60
N ARG A 63 -10.67 -15.56 18.27
CA ARG A 63 -9.74 -16.07 19.28
C ARG A 63 -8.95 -14.94 19.93
N PHE A 64 -8.46 -13.97 19.17
CA PHE A 64 -7.73 -12.82 19.71
C PHE A 64 -8.55 -12.07 20.77
N GLU A 65 -9.84 -11.80 20.51
CA GLU A 65 -10.71 -11.08 21.47
C GLU A 65 -10.91 -11.85 22.79
N VAL A 66 -10.82 -13.18 22.79
CA VAL A 66 -10.90 -13.99 24.01
C VAL A 66 -9.57 -14.01 24.77
N VAL A 67 -8.44 -14.07 24.06
CA VAL A 67 -7.13 -14.36 24.66
C VAL A 67 -6.37 -13.11 25.10
N ARG A 68 -6.73 -11.95 24.54
CA ARG A 68 -6.11 -10.63 24.82
C ARG A 68 -6.07 -10.25 26.31
N HIS A 69 -6.94 -10.84 27.13
CA HIS A 69 -6.99 -10.61 28.57
C HIS A 69 -6.49 -11.79 29.42
N ASN A 70 -6.30 -12.96 28.82
CA ASN A 70 -6.26 -14.22 29.57
C ASN A 70 -4.98 -15.06 29.34
N SER A 71 -4.24 -14.86 28.24
CA SER A 71 -3.07 -15.70 27.94
C SER A 71 -1.93 -14.98 27.23
N MET A 72 -0.83 -14.74 27.94
CA MET A 72 0.39 -14.17 27.38
C MET A 72 1.03 -15.09 26.34
N GLU A 73 1.05 -16.40 26.57
CA GLU A 73 1.65 -17.39 25.64
C GLU A 73 0.96 -17.36 24.27
N GLN A 74 -0.38 -17.30 24.25
CA GLN A 74 -1.12 -17.21 23.00
C GLN A 74 -0.93 -15.85 22.33
N LEU A 75 -0.75 -14.77 23.08
CA LEU A 75 -0.38 -13.47 22.52
C LEU A 75 1.01 -13.49 21.88
N LEU A 76 1.98 -14.22 22.44
CA LEU A 76 3.29 -14.41 21.80
C LEU A 76 3.15 -15.17 20.45
N LEU A 77 2.25 -16.15 20.39
CA LEU A 77 1.94 -16.86 19.14
C LEU A 77 1.31 -15.94 18.08
N PHE A 78 0.39 -15.05 18.47
CA PHE A 78 -0.13 -14.00 17.58
C PHE A 78 0.98 -13.04 17.14
N GLY A 79 1.87 -12.65 18.03
CA GLY A 79 3.04 -11.83 17.71
C GLY A 79 3.92 -12.48 16.65
N ARG A 80 4.26 -13.77 16.79
CA ARG A 80 5.02 -14.55 15.80
C ARG A 80 4.29 -14.63 14.46
N LEU A 81 2.98 -14.90 14.47
CA LEU A 81 2.16 -14.96 13.26
C LEU A 81 2.21 -13.63 12.50
N LEU A 82 1.98 -12.51 13.20
CA LEU A 82 1.95 -11.18 12.60
C LEU A 82 3.33 -10.74 12.10
N GLN A 83 4.39 -10.97 12.88
CA GLN A 83 5.77 -10.67 12.48
C GLN A 83 6.19 -11.42 11.22
N ARG A 84 5.78 -12.69 11.08
CA ARG A 84 6.03 -13.47 9.85
C ARG A 84 5.20 -12.96 8.68
N SER A 85 3.97 -12.53 8.93
CA SER A 85 3.06 -12.05 7.89
C SER A 85 3.45 -10.68 7.33
N THR A 86 4.04 -9.80 8.14
CA THR A 86 4.45 -8.44 7.74
C THR A 86 5.97 -8.29 7.58
N ASN A 87 6.64 -9.37 7.16
CA ASN A 87 8.05 -9.27 6.79
C ASN A 87 8.23 -8.28 5.62
N LEU A 88 9.41 -7.65 5.51
CA LEU A 88 9.66 -6.57 4.55
C LEU A 88 9.63 -7.04 3.09
N ASP A 89 9.93 -8.31 2.84
CA ASP A 89 9.75 -8.94 1.54
C ASP A 89 8.26 -9.00 1.24
N TRP A 90 7.79 -8.14 0.34
CA TRP A 90 6.38 -8.08 -0.03
C TRP A 90 5.93 -9.42 -0.64
N CYS A 91 5.25 -10.24 0.15
CA CYS A 91 4.81 -11.57 -0.26
C CYS A 91 3.30 -11.67 -0.50
N PHE A 92 2.56 -10.57 -0.54
CA PHE A 92 1.11 -10.62 -0.72
C PHE A 92 0.70 -10.74 -2.19
N THR A 93 -0.40 -11.45 -2.43
CA THR A 93 -1.07 -11.45 -3.73
C THR A 93 -1.61 -10.05 -4.04
N HIS A 94 -1.58 -9.67 -5.32
CA HIS A 94 -2.22 -8.47 -5.82
C HIS A 94 -3.60 -8.74 -6.45
N HIS A 95 -4.14 -9.95 -6.28
CA HIS A 95 -5.46 -10.27 -6.76
C HIS A 95 -6.51 -9.31 -6.15
N PRO A 96 -7.41 -8.69 -6.95
CA PRO A 96 -8.34 -7.68 -6.42
C PRO A 96 -9.29 -8.22 -5.34
N ALA A 97 -9.62 -9.52 -5.42
CA ALA A 97 -10.42 -10.22 -4.40
C ALA A 97 -9.74 -10.39 -3.03
N ALA A 98 -8.45 -10.03 -2.89
CA ALA A 98 -7.75 -10.15 -1.62
C ALA A 98 -7.81 -8.89 -0.74
N ALA A 99 -8.35 -7.76 -1.23
CA ALA A 99 -8.30 -6.47 -0.56
C ALA A 99 -8.84 -6.52 0.88
N GLY A 100 -10.07 -6.98 1.06
CA GLY A 100 -10.69 -7.11 2.37
C GLY A 100 -9.93 -8.08 3.26
N THR A 101 -9.61 -9.27 2.76
CA THR A 101 -8.82 -10.28 3.49
C THR A 101 -7.47 -9.73 3.98
N PHE A 102 -6.77 -8.99 3.12
CA PHE A 102 -5.52 -8.31 3.43
C PHE A 102 -5.70 -7.28 4.55
N PHE A 103 -6.68 -6.38 4.42
CA PHE A 103 -6.93 -5.35 5.44
C PHE A 103 -7.49 -5.92 6.75
N THR A 104 -8.17 -7.07 6.73
CA THR A 104 -8.54 -7.81 7.95
C THR A 104 -7.30 -8.30 8.70
N LEU A 105 -6.27 -8.81 8.01
CA LEU A 105 -4.99 -9.18 8.63
C LEU A 105 -4.26 -7.95 9.19
N MET A 106 -4.23 -6.85 8.45
CA MET A 106 -3.63 -5.59 8.92
C MET A 106 -4.37 -5.06 10.17
N LEU A 107 -5.70 -5.15 10.19
CA LEU A 107 -6.53 -4.78 11.33
C LEU A 107 -6.22 -5.64 12.56
N LEU A 108 -6.11 -6.96 12.41
CA LEU A 108 -5.69 -7.86 13.49
C LEU A 108 -4.32 -7.44 14.05
N GLY A 109 -3.37 -7.10 13.17
CA GLY A 109 -2.05 -6.60 13.55
C GLY A 109 -2.12 -5.30 14.36
N MET A 110 -2.93 -4.34 13.92
CA MET A 110 -3.11 -3.05 14.61
C MET A 110 -3.81 -3.23 15.97
N LYS A 111 -4.85 -4.06 16.05
CA LYS A 111 -5.52 -4.43 17.31
C LYS A 111 -4.54 -5.09 18.28
N PHE A 112 -3.71 -6.00 17.80
CA PHE A 112 -2.65 -6.63 18.59
C PHE A 112 -1.67 -5.58 19.15
N CYS A 113 -1.19 -4.66 18.31
CA CYS A 113 -0.28 -3.59 18.74
C CYS A 113 -0.92 -2.64 19.77
N SER A 114 -2.18 -2.29 19.59
CA SER A 114 -2.94 -1.47 20.54
C SER A 114 -3.13 -2.19 21.89
N CYS A 115 -3.47 -3.48 21.87
CA CYS A 115 -3.62 -4.30 23.07
C CYS A 115 -2.31 -4.44 23.85
N GLN A 116 -1.20 -4.72 23.16
CA GLN A 116 0.11 -4.89 23.81
C GLN A 116 0.64 -3.60 24.42
N ARG A 117 0.34 -2.43 23.82
CA ARG A 117 0.69 -1.12 24.40
C ARG A 117 0.00 -0.87 25.75
N GLN A 118 -1.24 -1.34 25.92
CA GLN A 118 -1.98 -1.19 27.18
C GLN A 118 -1.45 -2.10 28.31
N GLY A 119 -0.75 -3.19 27.97
CA GLY A 119 -0.28 -4.23 28.89
C GLY A 119 0.98 -3.91 29.73
N ASN A 120 1.40 -2.64 29.84
CA ASN A 120 2.45 -2.13 30.73
C ASN A 120 3.82 -2.86 30.73
N THR A 121 4.22 -3.49 29.62
CA THR A 121 5.53 -4.16 29.49
C THR A 121 6.52 -3.30 28.72
N HIS A 122 7.23 -2.41 29.44
CA HIS A 122 8.20 -1.47 28.86
C HIS A 122 9.34 -2.13 28.05
N LYS A 123 9.65 -3.43 28.29
CA LYS A 123 10.76 -4.15 27.65
C LYS A 123 10.49 -4.54 26.17
N LEU A 124 9.24 -4.55 25.72
CA LEU A 124 8.85 -4.99 24.37
C LEU A 124 8.45 -3.84 23.43
N ILE A 125 8.51 -2.58 23.90
CA ILE A 125 8.00 -1.40 23.18
C ILE A 125 8.64 -1.27 21.79
N ARG A 126 9.96 -1.45 21.67
CA ARG A 126 10.65 -1.28 20.39
C ARG A 126 10.28 -2.35 19.37
N GLY A 127 10.18 -3.62 19.78
CA GLY A 127 9.74 -4.71 18.91
C GLY A 127 8.29 -4.53 18.45
N LEU A 128 7.44 -3.98 19.31
CA LEU A 128 6.05 -3.67 18.99
C LEU A 128 5.93 -2.49 18.02
N GLN A 129 6.69 -1.41 18.23
CA GLN A 129 6.76 -0.29 17.31
C GLN A 129 7.25 -0.73 15.93
N LEU A 130 8.27 -1.59 15.87
CA LEU A 130 8.75 -2.15 14.61
C LEU A 130 7.69 -3.00 13.89
N LEU A 131 6.90 -3.79 14.63
CA LEU A 131 5.79 -4.54 14.05
C LEU A 131 4.71 -3.60 13.52
N GLU A 132 4.35 -2.56 14.28
CA GLU A 132 3.38 -1.55 13.87
C GLU A 132 3.85 -0.81 12.60
N ASP A 133 5.12 -0.40 12.55
CA ASP A 133 5.71 0.25 11.38
C ASP A 133 5.72 -0.68 10.15
N ARG A 134 6.01 -1.98 10.35
CA ARG A 134 5.88 -2.98 9.28
C ARG A 134 4.43 -3.10 8.80
N ILE A 135 3.45 -3.13 9.70
CA ILE A 135 2.03 -3.15 9.32
C ILE A 135 1.66 -1.89 8.51
N TYR A 136 2.13 -0.70 8.91
CA TYR A 136 1.93 0.53 8.13
C TYR A 136 2.58 0.45 6.75
N ARG A 137 3.83 -0.02 6.69
CA ARG A 137 4.58 -0.17 5.43
C ARG A 137 3.89 -1.16 4.49
N THR A 138 3.48 -2.30 5.03
CA THR A 138 2.72 -3.32 4.30
C THR A 138 1.37 -2.76 3.85
N SER A 139 0.62 -2.08 4.71
CA SER A 139 -0.68 -1.49 4.32
C SER A 139 -0.54 -0.44 3.21
N LEU A 140 0.51 0.39 3.27
CA LEU A 140 0.80 1.39 2.23
C LEU A 140 1.23 0.72 0.91
N GLY A 141 2.03 -0.35 0.98
CA GLY A 141 2.47 -1.08 -0.21
C GLY A 141 1.33 -1.71 -1.02
N TRP A 142 0.15 -1.97 -0.41
CA TRP A 142 -1.03 -2.42 -1.14
C TRP A 142 -1.43 -1.43 -2.24
N PHE A 143 -1.20 -0.14 -2.00
CA PHE A 143 -1.53 0.95 -2.90
C PHE A 143 -0.42 1.27 -3.92
N SER A 144 0.62 0.44 -4.02
CA SER A 144 1.69 0.62 -5.02
C SER A 144 1.23 0.29 -6.44
N ARG A 145 0.11 -0.42 -6.60
CA ARG A 145 -0.48 -0.77 -7.90
C ARG A 145 -1.79 -0.03 -8.13
N GLN A 146 -2.13 0.11 -9.41
CA GLN A 146 -3.40 0.70 -9.82
C GLN A 146 -4.59 -0.16 -9.37
N PRO A 147 -5.74 0.46 -9.09
CA PRO A 147 -6.94 -0.26 -8.71
C PRO A 147 -7.44 -1.17 -9.85
N GLU A 148 -7.67 -2.44 -9.54
CA GLU A 148 -8.17 -3.45 -10.48
C GLU A 148 -9.52 -4.04 -10.03
N TRP A 149 -10.36 -4.46 -10.97
CA TRP A 149 -11.70 -4.96 -10.70
C TRP A 149 -11.77 -6.47 -10.83
N TYR A 150 -12.56 -7.09 -9.96
CA TYR A 150 -12.86 -8.51 -10.04
C TYR A 150 -14.29 -8.75 -9.60
N ASP A 151 -14.96 -9.68 -10.28
CA ASP A 151 -16.29 -10.13 -9.92
C ASP A 151 -16.23 -11.58 -9.46
N VAL A 152 -16.87 -11.87 -8.34
CA VAL A 152 -16.89 -13.20 -7.71
C VAL A 152 -18.34 -13.67 -7.65
N LYS A 153 -18.58 -14.93 -8.04
CA LYS A 153 -19.89 -15.59 -7.89
C LYS A 153 -20.22 -15.97 -6.43
N ILE A 154 -19.75 -15.19 -5.46
CA ILE A 154 -20.04 -15.35 -4.04
C ILE A 154 -20.97 -14.18 -3.64
N PRO A 155 -22.15 -14.46 -3.06
CA PRO A 155 -23.10 -13.41 -2.71
C PRO A 155 -22.47 -12.44 -1.71
N ASN A 156 -22.69 -11.14 -1.94
CA ASN A 156 -22.21 -10.04 -1.10
C ASN A 156 -20.67 -9.98 -0.90
N PHE A 157 -19.89 -10.68 -1.74
CA PHE A 157 -18.43 -10.68 -1.60
C PHE A 157 -17.85 -9.26 -1.66
N GLY A 158 -18.19 -8.50 -2.70
CA GLY A 158 -17.70 -7.12 -2.85
C GLY A 158 -18.07 -6.20 -1.67
N GLN A 159 -19.28 -6.33 -1.12
CA GLN A 159 -19.70 -5.58 0.07
C GLN A 159 -18.87 -5.96 1.30
N SER A 160 -18.62 -7.26 1.50
CA SER A 160 -17.79 -7.73 2.61
C SER A 160 -16.33 -7.28 2.51
N GLU A 161 -15.79 -7.19 1.28
CA GLU A 161 -14.44 -6.65 1.06
C GLU A 161 -14.41 -5.15 1.38
N ALA A 162 -15.37 -4.36 0.87
CA ALA A 162 -15.48 -2.93 1.17
C ALA A 162 -15.61 -2.67 2.69
N GLN A 163 -16.45 -3.43 3.38
CA GLN A 163 -16.60 -3.35 4.84
C GLN A 163 -15.30 -3.64 5.58
N SER A 164 -14.52 -4.63 5.14
CA SER A 164 -13.25 -4.97 5.79
C SER A 164 -12.24 -3.81 5.70
N VAL A 165 -12.16 -3.14 4.55
CA VAL A 165 -11.32 -1.94 4.38
C VAL A 165 -11.85 -0.76 5.19
N SER A 166 -13.18 -0.57 5.21
CA SER A 166 -13.88 0.46 5.98
C SER A 166 -13.58 0.36 7.48
N ILE A 167 -13.68 -0.85 8.06
CA ILE A 167 -13.40 -1.10 9.49
C ILE A 167 -11.93 -0.79 9.81
N PHE A 168 -11.00 -1.15 8.92
CA PHE A 168 -9.60 -0.81 9.10
C PHE A 168 -9.37 0.71 9.07
N ALA A 169 -9.99 1.43 8.13
CA ALA A 169 -9.91 2.89 8.08
C ALA A 169 -10.50 3.56 9.34
N GLN A 170 -11.64 3.06 9.83
CA GLN A 170 -12.25 3.54 11.07
C GLN A 170 -11.35 3.30 12.28
N PHE A 171 -10.71 2.12 12.37
CA PHE A 171 -9.74 1.82 13.42
C PHE A 171 -8.57 2.81 13.40
N LEU A 172 -8.00 3.08 12.21
CA LEU A 172 -6.92 4.06 12.05
C LEU A 172 -7.35 5.47 12.47
N SER A 173 -8.57 5.88 12.14
CA SER A 173 -9.10 7.20 12.51
C SER A 173 -9.31 7.34 14.03
N ASN A 174 -9.72 6.25 14.69
CA ASN A 174 -10.03 6.26 16.12
C ASN A 174 -8.80 6.09 17.03
N GLU A 175 -7.72 5.49 16.51
CA GLU A 175 -6.44 5.40 17.22
C GLU A 175 -5.91 6.80 17.54
N ARG A 176 -5.89 7.15 18.84
CA ARG A 176 -5.24 8.36 19.32
C ARG A 176 -3.73 8.17 19.25
N SER A 177 -3.02 9.18 18.74
CA SER A 177 -1.56 9.23 18.81
C SER A 177 -1.15 9.49 20.26
N ASP A 178 -1.20 8.47 21.10
CA ASP A 178 -0.76 8.53 22.49
C ASP A 178 0.78 8.52 22.56
N PHE A 179 1.42 9.49 21.90
CA PHE A 179 2.71 9.99 22.33
C PHE A 179 2.43 11.06 23.37
N ARG A 180 2.11 10.63 24.60
CA ARG A 180 2.45 11.47 25.74
C ARG A 180 3.97 11.50 25.75
N GLU A 181 4.56 12.60 25.27
CA GLU A 181 5.87 12.99 25.78
C GLU A 181 5.80 12.77 27.28
N SER A 182 6.66 11.90 27.80
CA SER A 182 6.93 11.92 29.23
C SER A 182 7.58 13.28 29.47
N GLY A 183 6.73 14.29 29.66
CA GLY A 183 7.11 15.60 30.14
C GLY A 183 7.63 15.38 31.54
N SER A 184 8.91 15.04 31.63
CA SER A 184 9.67 15.11 32.86
C SER A 184 9.76 16.58 33.25
N LYS A 185 8.71 17.10 33.89
CA LYS A 185 8.88 18.10 34.93
C LYS A 185 9.60 17.40 36.08
N GLY A 186 10.91 17.26 35.94
CA GLY A 186 11.78 16.59 36.89
C GLY A 186 13.20 17.10 36.71
N ARG A 187 13.46 18.26 37.34
CA ARG A 187 14.75 18.82 37.77
C ARG A 187 15.98 18.60 36.87
N ALA A 188 16.56 19.74 36.48
CA ALA A 188 17.92 19.89 35.99
C ALA A 188 18.91 18.92 36.65
N HIS A 189 19.44 18.00 35.86
CA HIS A 189 20.78 17.47 36.04
C HIS A 189 21.43 17.43 34.66
N GLU A 190 22.42 18.31 34.50
CA GLU A 190 23.39 18.28 33.41
C GLU A 190 24.04 16.89 33.38
N ASN A 191 23.93 16.19 32.24
CA ASN A 191 24.94 15.27 31.72
C ASN A 191 24.47 14.66 30.39
N GLY A 192 25.15 15.07 29.31
CA GLY A 192 25.41 14.27 28.11
C GLY A 192 24.24 13.87 27.21
N ASN A 193 23.96 14.71 26.21
CA ASN A 193 23.25 14.33 24.98
C ASN A 193 23.92 13.11 24.31
N LEU A 194 23.26 11.95 24.35
CA LEU A 194 23.65 10.75 23.58
C LEU A 194 22.45 10.05 22.92
N THR A 195 21.23 10.59 23.02
CA THR A 195 20.01 9.96 22.47
C THR A 195 19.47 10.61 21.20
N ASP A 196 19.89 11.82 20.85
CA ASP A 196 19.39 12.54 19.66
C ASP A 196 20.11 12.17 18.35
N GLU A 197 21.28 11.51 18.40
CA GLU A 197 22.06 11.17 17.20
C GLU A 197 21.67 9.83 16.56
N ILE A 198 20.92 8.96 17.26
CA ILE A 198 20.61 7.58 16.81
C ILE A 198 19.30 7.51 15.98
N ASP A 199 18.54 8.60 15.89
CA ASP A 199 17.22 8.63 15.21
C ASP A 199 17.27 8.84 13.69
N GLN A 200 18.46 8.91 13.07
CA GLN A 200 18.57 9.20 11.63
C GLN A 200 18.18 8.02 10.73
N TYR A 201 18.32 6.77 11.18
CA TYR A 201 18.06 5.59 10.35
C TYR A 201 17.09 4.60 11.00
N HIS A 202 15.89 4.48 10.42
CA HIS A 202 14.85 3.57 10.88
C HIS A 202 14.82 2.28 10.04
N PRO A 203 14.80 1.07 10.63
CA PRO A 203 14.92 -0.20 9.88
C PRO A 203 13.77 -0.49 8.90
N VAL A 204 12.63 0.19 9.02
CA VAL A 204 11.48 0.05 8.09
C VAL A 204 11.39 1.19 7.08
N TRP A 205 11.88 2.38 7.44
CA TRP A 205 11.62 3.61 6.71
C TRP A 205 12.88 4.28 6.16
N GLY A 206 14.06 3.78 6.51
CA GLY A 206 15.35 4.35 6.13
C GLY A 206 15.60 5.67 6.82
N GLU A 207 16.16 6.61 6.06
CA GLU A 207 16.44 7.96 6.53
C GLU A 207 15.14 8.73 6.79
N MET A 208 15.00 9.31 7.98
CA MET A 208 13.78 10.01 8.37
C MET A 208 14.04 11.30 9.14
N GLU A 209 13.09 12.23 9.01
CA GLU A 209 12.88 13.29 9.99
C GLU A 209 12.43 12.70 11.35
N LYS A 210 11.95 13.57 12.26
CA LYS A 210 11.34 13.16 13.53
C LYS A 210 10.30 12.04 13.34
N TYR A 211 10.53 10.91 13.99
CA TYR A 211 9.72 9.69 13.86
C TYR A 211 8.21 9.94 14.05
N SER A 212 7.83 10.70 15.07
CA SER A 212 6.42 10.98 15.41
C SER A 212 5.69 11.72 14.29
N VAL A 213 6.33 12.73 13.71
CA VAL A 213 5.78 13.52 12.60
C VAL A 213 5.67 12.65 11.35
N GLY A 214 6.72 11.89 11.02
CA GLY A 214 6.69 10.97 9.89
C GLY A 214 5.61 9.89 10.03
N LYS A 215 5.41 9.35 11.23
CA LYS A 215 4.37 8.35 11.52
C LYS A 215 2.97 8.91 11.29
N GLU A 216 2.69 10.12 11.76
CA GLU A 216 1.39 10.75 11.55
C GLU A 216 1.13 11.05 10.06
N LYS A 217 2.13 11.57 9.32
CA LYS A 217 2.01 11.77 7.86
C LYS A 217 1.66 10.48 7.12
N ARG A 218 2.35 9.37 7.46
CA ARG A 218 2.11 8.03 6.88
C ARG A 218 0.73 7.48 7.23
N LYS A 219 0.29 7.66 8.48
CA LYS A 219 -1.06 7.27 8.94
C LYS A 219 -2.16 8.02 8.19
N GLN A 220 -2.02 9.34 8.04
CA GLN A 220 -2.98 10.17 7.31
C GLN A 220 -3.06 9.78 5.82
N LEU A 221 -1.91 9.53 5.18
CA LEU A 221 -1.86 8.99 3.81
C LEU A 221 -2.60 7.65 3.70
N LEU A 222 -2.32 6.71 4.62
CA LEU A 222 -2.96 5.40 4.63
C LEU A 222 -4.48 5.50 4.83
N LEU A 223 -4.92 6.39 5.73
CA LEU A 223 -6.35 6.61 5.99
C LEU A 223 -7.09 7.06 4.72
N ILE A 224 -6.56 8.06 4.00
CA ILE A 224 -7.17 8.57 2.76
C ILE A 224 -7.23 7.48 1.70
N LEU A 225 -6.16 6.69 1.54
CA LEU A 225 -6.09 5.59 0.58
C LEU A 225 -7.11 4.49 0.90
N CYS A 226 -7.21 4.06 2.17
CA CYS A 226 -8.18 3.06 2.60
C CYS A 226 -9.63 3.55 2.45
N GLN A 227 -9.92 4.82 2.75
CA GLN A 227 -11.25 5.39 2.56
C GLN A 227 -11.64 5.39 1.08
N HIS A 228 -10.75 5.86 0.21
CA HIS A 228 -10.99 5.81 -1.24
C HIS A 228 -11.19 4.38 -1.75
N GLU A 229 -10.40 3.42 -1.27
CA GLU A 229 -10.53 2.01 -1.66
C GLU A 229 -11.83 1.38 -1.17
N SER A 230 -12.23 1.66 0.06
CA SER A 230 -13.53 1.25 0.60
C SER A 230 -14.69 1.77 -0.25
N ASP A 231 -14.70 3.08 -0.54
CA ASP A 231 -15.75 3.71 -1.36
C ASP A 231 -15.79 3.11 -2.77
N ARG A 232 -14.62 2.88 -3.35
CA ARG A 232 -14.46 2.27 -4.67
C ARG A 232 -15.06 0.87 -4.71
N LEU A 233 -14.72 0.01 -3.74
CA LEU A 233 -15.25 -1.36 -3.66
C LEU A 233 -16.75 -1.38 -3.38
N ASP A 234 -17.23 -0.45 -2.55
CA ASP A 234 -18.65 -0.30 -2.24
C ASP A 234 -19.47 0.09 -3.48
N VAL A 235 -19.00 1.07 -4.27
CA VAL A 235 -19.62 1.45 -5.55
C VAL A 235 -19.64 0.28 -6.52
N TRP A 236 -18.57 -0.51 -6.59
CA TRP A 236 -18.51 -1.69 -7.45
C TRP A 236 -19.48 -2.78 -7.02
N ALA A 237 -19.63 -2.99 -5.71
CA ALA A 237 -20.52 -4.01 -5.18
C ALA A 237 -22.01 -3.64 -5.34
N GLN A 238 -22.33 -2.33 -5.35
CA GLN A 238 -23.69 -1.83 -5.48
C GLN A 238 -23.77 -0.58 -6.38
N PRO A 239 -23.58 -0.72 -7.71
CA PRO A 239 -23.49 0.44 -8.62
C PRO A 239 -24.81 1.22 -8.78
N ILE A 240 -25.95 0.56 -8.52
CA ILE A 240 -27.30 1.11 -8.71
C ILE A 240 -27.92 1.57 -7.37
N SER A 241 -27.32 1.19 -6.24
CA SER A 241 -27.90 1.51 -4.93
C SER A 241 -27.89 3.02 -4.71
N PRO A 242 -29.03 3.65 -4.36
CA PRO A 242 -29.04 5.06 -4.01
C PRO A 242 -28.24 5.20 -2.72
N LYS A 243 -27.01 5.70 -2.81
CA LYS A 243 -26.26 6.08 -1.61
C LYS A 243 -27.08 7.15 -0.92
N ASP A 244 -27.52 6.88 0.31
CA ASP A 244 -27.82 7.96 1.23
C ASP A 244 -26.61 8.91 1.20
N ARG A 245 -26.87 10.18 0.92
CA ARG A 245 -25.86 11.25 0.80
C ARG A 245 -24.97 11.39 2.05
N ASP A 246 -25.29 10.64 3.09
CA ASP A 246 -24.63 10.54 4.39
C ASP A 246 -23.66 9.34 4.50
N SER A 247 -23.08 8.86 3.39
CA SER A 247 -21.86 8.04 3.52
C SER A 247 -20.81 8.86 4.30
N PRO A 248 -20.29 8.36 5.43
CA PRO A 248 -19.36 9.09 6.29
C PRO A 248 -18.02 9.44 5.62
N TYR A 249 -17.78 8.95 4.41
CA TYR A 249 -16.57 9.14 3.62
C TYR A 249 -16.73 10.22 2.53
N SER A 250 -17.97 10.68 2.30
CA SER A 250 -18.31 11.68 1.29
C SER A 250 -17.76 13.06 1.66
N ARG A 251 -16.54 13.31 1.19
CA ARG A 251 -15.79 14.59 1.15
C ARG A 251 -14.80 14.79 2.29
N LEU A 252 -13.74 13.98 2.28
CA LEU A 252 -12.43 14.47 2.72
C LEU A 252 -12.06 15.72 1.88
N LYS A 253 -12.44 16.91 2.36
CA LYS A 253 -12.00 18.19 1.80
C LYS A 253 -10.54 18.40 2.16
N VAL A 254 -9.64 17.72 1.45
CA VAL A 254 -8.19 17.87 1.59
C VAL A 254 -7.75 19.06 0.74
N SER A 255 -7.03 20.00 1.35
CA SER A 255 -6.48 21.15 0.64
C SER A 255 -5.39 20.74 -0.36
N SER A 256 -5.16 21.57 -1.38
CA SER A 256 -4.09 21.36 -2.37
C SER A 256 -2.72 21.13 -1.71
N SER A 257 -2.38 21.90 -0.67
CA SER A 257 -1.12 21.76 0.08
C SER A 257 -0.94 20.39 0.74
N LYS A 258 -2.01 19.86 1.33
CA LYS A 258 -2.00 18.54 1.97
C LYS A 258 -1.84 17.41 0.94
N TRP A 259 -2.45 17.58 -0.24
CA TRP A 259 -2.26 16.64 -1.34
C TRP A 259 -0.80 16.55 -1.83
N THR A 260 -0.13 17.70 -1.93
CA THR A 260 1.30 17.76 -2.22
C THR A 260 2.13 17.04 -1.15
N GLU A 261 1.80 17.23 0.13
CA GLU A 261 2.46 16.54 1.24
C GLU A 261 2.23 15.02 1.21
N HIS A 262 1.01 14.58 0.92
CA HIS A 262 0.69 13.16 0.73
C HIS A 262 1.45 12.54 -0.43
N ALA A 263 1.60 13.25 -1.57
CA ALA A 263 2.38 12.79 -2.70
C ALA A 263 3.88 12.63 -2.35
N LYS A 264 4.47 13.59 -1.63
CA LYS A 264 5.86 13.50 -1.13
C LYS A 264 6.05 12.34 -0.16
N THR A 265 5.11 12.17 0.77
CA THR A 265 5.12 11.06 1.75
C THR A 265 4.97 9.72 1.06
N ALA A 266 4.10 9.62 0.04
CA ALA A 266 3.95 8.40 -0.74
C ALA A 266 5.25 8.06 -1.48
N PHE A 267 5.91 9.06 -2.08
CA PHE A 267 7.14 8.87 -2.84
C PHE A 267 8.32 8.45 -1.95
N SER A 268 8.45 9.02 -0.75
CA SER A 268 9.50 8.63 0.20
C SER A 268 9.29 7.23 0.76
N VAL A 269 8.05 6.74 0.84
CA VAL A 269 7.76 5.36 1.16
C VAL A 269 8.13 4.48 -0.04
N ASP A 270 7.44 4.64 -1.16
CA ASP A 270 7.71 3.91 -2.41
C ASP A 270 7.19 4.74 -3.59
N PRO A 271 8.03 5.08 -4.59
CA PRO A 271 7.61 5.85 -5.76
C PRO A 271 6.38 5.31 -6.49
N ARG A 272 6.17 3.98 -6.46
CA ARG A 272 5.01 3.33 -7.08
C ARG A 272 3.69 3.75 -6.42
N ILE A 273 3.70 3.99 -5.10
CA ILE A 273 2.52 4.48 -4.36
C ILE A 273 2.19 5.90 -4.82
N ALA A 274 3.18 6.78 -4.98
CA ALA A 274 2.97 8.15 -5.46
C ALA A 274 2.40 8.18 -6.89
N ILE A 275 2.94 7.33 -7.77
CA ILE A 275 2.44 7.19 -9.14
C ILE A 275 1.01 6.65 -9.15
N SER A 276 0.72 5.61 -8.37
CA SER A 276 -0.65 5.09 -8.24
C SER A 276 -1.59 6.08 -7.59
N LEU A 277 -1.12 6.95 -6.68
CA LEU A 277 -1.92 8.00 -6.06
C LEU A 277 -2.46 8.98 -7.11
N ALA A 278 -1.61 9.41 -8.03
CA ALA A 278 -2.02 10.26 -9.14
C ALA A 278 -3.03 9.58 -10.08
N SER A 279 -2.90 8.27 -10.31
CA SER A 279 -3.89 7.50 -11.08
C SER A 279 -5.23 7.32 -10.35
N ARG A 280 -5.21 7.22 -9.00
CA ARG A 280 -6.43 7.08 -8.16
C ARG A 280 -7.21 8.39 -8.06
N PHE A 281 -6.53 9.53 -8.08
CA PHE A 281 -7.14 10.87 -7.99
C PHE A 281 -6.88 11.70 -9.26
N PRO A 282 -7.39 11.29 -10.43
CA PRO A 282 -7.05 11.92 -11.72
C PRO A 282 -7.51 13.38 -11.84
N THR A 283 -8.53 13.78 -11.07
CA THR A 283 -9.05 15.16 -11.03
C THR A 283 -8.17 16.11 -10.22
N ASN A 284 -7.23 15.58 -9.43
CA ASN A 284 -6.37 16.38 -8.56
C ASN A 284 -5.09 16.82 -9.28
N ILE A 285 -5.10 18.05 -9.77
CA ILE A 285 -3.98 18.63 -10.51
C ILE A 285 -2.72 18.75 -9.64
N ALA A 286 -2.87 19.06 -8.34
CA ALA A 286 -1.75 19.27 -7.42
C ALA A 286 -0.95 17.98 -7.18
N VAL A 287 -1.64 16.85 -7.01
CA VAL A 287 -0.98 15.52 -6.92
C VAL A 287 -0.25 15.23 -8.22
N LYS A 288 -0.91 15.40 -9.36
CA LYS A 288 -0.31 15.12 -10.67
C LYS A 288 0.94 15.98 -10.93
N SER A 289 0.91 17.27 -10.62
CA SER A 289 2.05 18.16 -10.78
C SER A 289 3.21 17.80 -9.86
N GLU A 290 2.93 17.46 -8.59
CA GLU A 290 3.97 17.09 -7.63
C GLU A 290 4.63 15.77 -8.02
N VAL A 291 3.85 14.74 -8.36
CA VAL A 291 4.38 13.44 -8.83
C VAL A 291 5.21 13.62 -10.09
N THR A 292 4.78 14.49 -11.01
CA THR A 292 5.56 14.83 -12.21
C THR A 292 6.93 15.41 -11.85
N GLN A 293 6.99 16.36 -10.90
CA GLN A 293 8.25 16.96 -10.45
C GLN A 293 9.16 15.93 -9.77
N LEU A 294 8.60 15.09 -8.89
CA LEU A 294 9.36 14.05 -8.17
C LEU A 294 9.93 13.00 -9.12
N VAL A 295 9.16 12.55 -10.11
CA VAL A 295 9.60 11.59 -11.13
C VAL A 295 10.73 12.19 -11.97
N GLN A 296 10.59 13.45 -12.40
CA GLN A 296 11.61 14.12 -13.20
C GLN A 296 12.92 14.38 -12.43
N ALA A 297 12.85 14.51 -11.10
CA ALA A 297 14.04 14.67 -10.26
C ALA A 297 14.81 13.35 -10.05
N HIS A 298 14.14 12.19 -10.07
CA HIS A 298 14.71 10.89 -9.72
C HIS A 298 14.67 9.87 -10.89
N LEU A 299 14.79 10.32 -12.14
CA LEU A 299 14.62 9.46 -13.32
C LEU A 299 15.49 8.21 -13.34
N VAL A 300 16.71 8.28 -12.79
CA VAL A 300 17.66 7.16 -12.80
C VAL A 300 17.16 6.00 -11.93
N ASP A 301 16.57 6.32 -10.78
CA ASP A 301 16.08 5.34 -9.80
C ASP A 301 14.75 4.70 -10.22
N LEU A 302 14.04 5.34 -11.15
CA LEU A 302 12.69 4.95 -11.57
C LEU A 302 12.63 4.14 -12.88
N ARG A 303 13.77 3.79 -13.47
CA ARG A 303 13.84 3.11 -14.79
C ARG A 303 13.07 1.80 -14.86
N THR A 304 12.93 1.11 -13.74
CA THR A 304 12.20 -0.16 -13.62
C THR A 304 10.70 0.02 -13.38
N ILE A 305 10.23 1.26 -13.20
CA ILE A 305 8.82 1.58 -12.92
C ILE A 305 8.22 2.17 -14.19
N VAL A 306 7.62 1.31 -15.00
CA VAL A 306 7.03 1.67 -16.29
C VAL A 306 5.88 2.67 -16.13
N GLU A 307 5.16 2.63 -15.01
CA GLU A 307 4.06 3.55 -14.71
C GLU A 307 4.52 5.01 -14.54
N ALA A 308 5.82 5.26 -14.32
CA ALA A 308 6.38 6.62 -14.30
C ALA A 308 6.56 7.23 -15.71
N LEU A 309 6.51 6.41 -16.77
CA LEU A 309 6.72 6.83 -18.16
C LEU A 309 5.88 8.06 -18.58
N PRO A 310 4.56 8.13 -18.30
CA PRO A 310 3.73 9.27 -18.71
C PRO A 310 4.05 10.58 -17.97
N TYR A 311 4.80 10.52 -16.86
CA TYR A 311 5.16 11.70 -16.06
C TYR A 311 6.47 12.34 -16.54
N PHE A 312 7.32 11.58 -17.25
CA PHE A 312 8.53 12.14 -17.85
C PHE A 312 8.43 12.32 -19.36
N VAL A 313 7.72 11.43 -20.07
CA VAL A 313 7.43 11.56 -21.51
C VAL A 313 6.13 12.33 -21.67
N THR A 314 6.25 13.65 -21.78
CA THR A 314 5.12 14.55 -22.05
C THR A 314 5.24 15.19 -23.43
N PRO A 315 4.15 15.67 -24.05
CA PRO A 315 4.23 16.32 -25.36
C PRO A 315 5.21 17.50 -25.35
N LYS A 316 5.21 18.30 -24.27
CA LYS A 316 6.15 19.40 -24.07
C LYS A 316 7.61 18.95 -24.10
N THR A 317 7.95 17.87 -23.38
CA THR A 317 9.32 17.36 -23.36
C THR A 317 9.79 16.81 -24.71
N VAL A 318 8.84 16.36 -25.55
CA VAL A 318 9.11 15.89 -26.91
C VAL A 318 9.31 17.07 -27.86
N GLU A 319 8.46 18.09 -27.78
CA GLU A 319 8.59 19.34 -28.54
C GLU A 319 9.93 20.04 -28.25
N GLU A 320 10.35 20.05 -26.97
CA GLU A 320 11.60 20.68 -26.52
C GLU A 320 12.86 19.82 -26.79
N ASN A 321 12.72 18.62 -27.35
CA ASN A 321 13.82 17.65 -27.53
C ASN A 321 14.68 17.47 -26.26
N SER A 322 14.02 17.33 -25.10
CA SER A 322 14.70 17.32 -23.81
C SER A 322 15.79 16.24 -23.72
N ALA A 323 16.95 16.58 -23.16
CA ALA A 323 18.04 15.63 -22.90
C ALA A 323 17.59 14.46 -22.01
N ARG A 324 16.54 14.66 -21.19
CA ARG A 324 15.93 13.62 -20.34
C ARG A 324 15.41 12.42 -21.13
N LEU A 325 15.01 12.62 -22.38
CA LEU A 325 14.55 11.53 -23.26
C LEU A 325 15.65 10.51 -23.60
N GLN A 326 16.93 10.80 -23.31
CA GLN A 326 18.01 9.80 -23.41
C GLN A 326 17.81 8.64 -22.42
N GLN A 327 17.09 8.86 -21.32
CA GLN A 327 16.82 7.82 -20.32
C GLN A 327 15.88 6.73 -20.84
N LEU A 328 15.10 6.99 -21.90
CA LEU A 328 14.20 6.00 -22.51
C LEU A 328 14.90 4.72 -22.95
N LEU A 329 16.16 4.82 -23.38
CA LEU A 329 16.93 3.66 -23.83
C LEU A 329 17.12 2.61 -22.72
N HIS A 330 17.17 3.06 -21.47
CA HIS A 330 17.43 2.22 -20.29
C HIS A 330 16.15 1.91 -19.52
N TRP A 331 14.99 2.36 -19.99
CA TRP A 331 13.72 2.16 -19.31
C TRP A 331 13.19 0.75 -19.58
N ASP A 332 12.45 0.17 -18.64
CA ASP A 332 11.79 -1.13 -18.86
C ASP A 332 10.72 -1.03 -19.94
N ALA A 333 10.42 -2.16 -20.59
CA ALA A 333 9.43 -2.20 -21.68
C ALA A 333 8.03 -1.81 -21.17
N CYS A 334 7.26 -1.07 -21.96
CA CYS A 334 5.89 -0.70 -21.61
C CYS A 334 4.83 -1.69 -22.10
N SER A 335 3.61 -1.54 -21.60
CA SER A 335 2.47 -2.31 -22.11
C SER A 335 2.08 -1.84 -23.52
N ILE A 336 1.38 -2.69 -24.28
CA ILE A 336 0.90 -2.32 -25.62
C ILE A 336 -0.01 -1.08 -25.56
N THR A 337 -0.85 -0.97 -24.54
CA THR A 337 -1.73 0.20 -24.37
C THR A 337 -0.95 1.50 -24.20
N GLN A 338 0.14 1.49 -23.43
CA GLN A 338 1.02 2.65 -23.28
C GLN A 338 1.80 2.96 -24.57
N ALA A 339 2.31 1.92 -25.24
CA ALA A 339 2.97 2.05 -26.55
C ALA A 339 2.06 2.74 -27.58
N LEU A 340 0.79 2.35 -27.66
CA LEU A 340 -0.19 2.96 -28.55
C LEU A 340 -0.43 4.45 -28.23
N VAL A 341 -0.44 4.84 -26.95
CA VAL A 341 -0.53 6.26 -26.55
C VAL A 341 0.68 7.05 -27.08
N LEU A 342 1.89 6.47 -27.01
CA LEU A 342 3.10 7.10 -27.51
C LEU A 342 3.19 7.14 -29.05
N LEU A 343 2.33 6.42 -29.77
CA LEU A 343 2.21 6.52 -31.24
C LEU A 343 1.24 7.62 -31.70
N THR A 344 0.54 8.28 -30.76
CA THR A 344 -0.36 9.38 -31.09
C THR A 344 0.40 10.61 -31.63
N PRO A 345 -0.24 11.49 -32.42
CA PRO A 345 0.43 12.64 -33.06
C PRO A 345 1.22 13.55 -32.13
N ALA A 346 0.83 13.63 -30.85
CA ALA A 346 1.51 14.44 -29.84
C ALA A 346 2.94 13.96 -29.49
N TYR A 347 3.26 12.70 -29.80
CA TYR A 347 4.57 12.09 -29.53
C TYR A 347 5.24 11.56 -30.80
N LYS A 348 4.45 11.37 -31.86
CA LYS A 348 4.87 10.81 -33.14
C LYS A 348 5.95 11.70 -33.79
N GLY A 349 7.05 11.07 -34.19
CA GLY A 349 8.14 11.72 -34.94
C GLY A 349 9.44 11.88 -34.17
N HIS A 350 9.43 11.81 -32.84
CA HIS A 350 10.66 11.89 -32.06
C HIS A 350 11.42 10.54 -32.06
N PRO A 351 12.67 10.49 -32.57
CA PRO A 351 13.36 9.23 -32.83
C PRO A 351 13.55 8.36 -31.59
N ARG A 352 13.82 8.96 -30.42
CA ARG A 352 13.99 8.21 -29.16
C ARG A 352 12.70 7.59 -28.64
N VAL A 353 11.57 8.28 -28.83
CA VAL A 353 10.27 7.76 -28.39
C VAL A 353 9.86 6.61 -29.29
N MET A 354 10.06 6.76 -30.61
CA MET A 354 9.77 5.69 -31.56
C MET A 354 10.69 4.47 -31.36
N ALA A 355 11.99 4.68 -31.13
CA ALA A 355 12.92 3.58 -30.84
C ALA A 355 12.52 2.80 -29.58
N TYR A 356 12.05 3.50 -28.54
CA TYR A 356 11.58 2.86 -27.32
C TYR A 356 10.29 2.06 -27.54
N VAL A 357 9.32 2.61 -28.26
CA VAL A 357 8.02 1.96 -28.52
C VAL A 357 8.15 0.74 -29.43
N LEU A 358 9.14 0.73 -30.33
CA LEU A 358 9.39 -0.37 -31.27
C LEU A 358 10.27 -1.49 -30.69
N ARG A 359 10.91 -1.26 -29.54
CA ARG A 359 11.68 -2.28 -28.80
C ARG A 359 10.73 -3.12 -27.97
#